data_AF-A0A6C0C734-F1
#
_entry.id   AF-A0A6C0C734-F1
#
_cell.length_a   1.000
_cell.length_b   1.000
_cell.length_c   1.000
_cell.angle_alpha   90.00
_cell.angle_beta   90.00
_cell.angle_gamma   90.00
#
_symmetry.space_group_name_H-M   'P 1'
#
loop_
_entity.id
_entity.type
_entity.pdbx_description
1 polymer ?
#
loop_
_entity_poly.entity_id
_entity_poly.type
_entity_poly.pdbx_seq_one_letter_code
_entity_poly.pdbx_strand_id
1 'polypeptide(L)' 'MYRMEYYVLRAMEEAEKSDMKRKYGAVLIYRGKIISQGHNYATCNDTLSRSCVL' A
#
# COMPACT_ATOMS: atom_id res chain seq x y z
N MET A 1 14.87 7.64 16.78
CA MET A 1 13.78 7.14 15.91
C MET A 1 13.54 5.68 16.26
N TYR A 2 12.35 5.35 16.74
CA TYR A 2 12.02 3.99 17.14
C TYR A 2 11.87 3.11 15.88
N ARG A 3 12.27 1.83 15.97
CA ARG A 3 12.21 0.88 14.84
C ARG A 3 10.82 0.81 14.19
N MET A 4 9.75 0.96 14.98
CA MET A 4 8.38 0.96 14.47
C MET A 4 8.03 2.21 13.67
N GLU A 5 8.50 3.40 14.07
CA GLU A 5 8.25 4.65 13.34
C GLU A 5 8.82 4.56 11.92
N TYR A 6 10.00 3.97 11.76
CA TYR A 6 10.59 3.72 10.44
C TYR A 6 9.65 2.89 9.54
N TYR A 7 9.12 1.77 10.03
CA TYR A 7 8.27 0.91 9.21
C TYR A 7 6.91 1.54 8.90
N VAL A 8 6.35 2.29 9.85
CA VAL A 8 5.09 3.04 9.65
C VAL A 8 5.29 4.12 8.59
N LEU A 9 6.37 4.90 8.66
CA LEU A 9 6.70 5.90 7.64
C LEU A 9 6.84 5.25 6.25
N ARG A 10 7.54 4.11 6.16
CA ARG A 10 7.67 3.36 4.90
C ARG A 10 6.33 2.85 4.35
N ALA A 11 5.39 2.46 5.22
CA ALA A 11 4.05 2.07 4.80
C ALA A 11 3.21 3.27 4.34
N MET A 12 3.36 4.43 4.98
CA MET A 12 2.70 5.68 4.55
C MET A 12 3.24 6.18 3.21
N GLU A 13 4.56 6.15 3.00
CA GLU A 13 5.18 6.46 1.71
C GLU A 13 4.69 5.53 0.59
N GLU A 14 4.45 4.25 0.90
CA GLU A 14 3.88 3.31 -0.05
C GLU A 14 2.41 3.63 -0.35
N ALA A 15 1.62 3.97 0.67
CA ALA A 15 0.21 4.36 0.52
C ALA A 15 0.05 5.54 -0.45
N GLU A 16 0.96 6.53 -0.40
CA GLU A 16 0.89 7.73 -1.25
C GLU A 16 0.97 7.43 -2.76
N LYS A 17 1.50 6.27 -3.15
CA LYS A 17 1.55 5.81 -4.54
C LYS A 17 0.19 5.33 -5.07
N SER A 18 -0.77 5.05 -4.20
CA SER A 18 -2.12 4.66 -4.60
C SER A 18 -2.81 5.78 -5.37
N ASP A 19 -3.47 5.41 -6.46
CA ASP A 19 -4.33 6.26 -7.29
C ASP A 19 -5.76 6.38 -6.74
N MET A 20 -6.08 5.65 -5.66
CA MET A 20 -7.40 5.63 -5.05
C MET A 20 -7.61 6.80 -4.06
N LYS A 21 -8.87 7.22 -3.88
CA LYS A 21 -9.24 8.27 -2.90
C LYS A 21 -8.86 7.88 -1.46
N ARG A 22 -9.01 6.61 -1.11
CA ARG A 22 -8.54 6.06 0.17
C ARG A 22 -7.25 5.30 -0.09
N LYS A 23 -6.16 5.79 0.50
CA LYS A 23 -4.81 5.28 0.28
C LYS A 23 -4.40 4.38 1.44
N TYR A 24 -3.97 3.18 1.11
CA TYR A 24 -3.48 2.18 2.04
C TYR A 24 -2.14 1.65 1.53
N GLY A 25 -1.19 1.52 2.44
CA GLY A 25 0.12 0.96 2.18
C GLY A 25 0.49 -0.07 3.23
N ALA A 26 1.26 -1.06 2.82
CA ALA A 26 1.69 -2.16 3.66
C ALA A 26 3.17 -2.46 3.42
N VAL A 27 3.85 -2.90 4.49
CA VAL A 27 5.22 -3.41 4.44
C VAL A 27 5.28 -4.76 5.14
N LEU A 28 5.96 -5.73 4.53
CA LEU A 28 6.24 -7.04 5.13
C LEU A 28 7.66 -7.05 5.67
N ILE A 29 7.82 -7.37 6.95
CA ILE A 29 9.10 -7.29 7.66
C ILE A 29 9.54 -8.70 8.06
N TYR A 30 10.77 -9.05 7.72
CA TYR A 30 11.41 -10.29 8.16
C TYR A 30 12.82 -9.99 8.69
N ARG A 31 13.10 -10.41 9.93
CA ARG A 31 14.39 -10.19 10.61
C ARG A 31 14.86 -8.73 10.57
N GLY A 32 13.94 -7.79 10.78
CA GLY A 32 14.22 -6.35 10.79
C GLY A 32 14.46 -5.71 9.43
N LYS A 33 14.27 -6.45 8.33
CA LYS A 33 14.36 -5.94 6.96
C LYS A 33 12.98 -5.93 6.32
N ILE A 34 12.67 -4.90 5.54
CA ILE A 34 11.50 -4.89 4.67
C ILE A 34 11.80 -5.82 3.50
N ILE A 35 10.98 -6.86 3.33
CA ILE A 35 11.13 -7.85 2.25
C ILE A 35 10.07 -7.72 1.16
N SER A 36 8.97 -7.01 1.44
CA SER A 36 7.94 -6.68 0.46
C SER A 36 7.22 -5.39 0.86
N GLN A 37 6.69 -4.68 -0.13
CA GLN A 37 5.90 -3.45 0.02
C GLN A 37 4.75 -3.49 -0.99
N GLY A 38 3.62 -2.89 -0.64
CA GLY A 38 2.49 -2.77 -1.55
C GLY A 38 1.49 -1.72 -1.12
N HIS A 39 0.68 -1.28 -2.06
CA HIS A 39 -0.41 -0.34 -1.86
C HIS A 39 -1.67 -0.83 -2.58
N ASN A 40 -2.83 -0.34 -2.16
CA ASN A 40 -4.07 -0.61 -2.89
C ASN A 40 -4.09 0.17 -4.21
N TYR A 41 -4.65 -0.44 -5.25
CA TYR A 41 -4.80 0.16 -6.57
C TYR A 41 -6.16 -0.24 -7.12
N ALA A 42 -6.76 0.62 -7.95
CA ALA A 42 -8.01 0.28 -8.62
C ALA A 42 -7.72 -0.66 -9.79
N THR A 43 -8.23 -1.89 -9.76
CA THR A 43 -8.35 -2.71 -10.97
C THR A 43 -9.63 -2.32 -11.69
N CYS A 44 -9.53 -1.37 -12.61
CA CYS A 44 -10.60 -1.11 -13.57
C CYS A 44 -10.47 -2.14 -14.69
N ASN A 45 -11.22 -3.26 -14.63
CA ASN A 45 -11.43 -4.06 -15.84
C ASN A 45 -12.38 -3.25 -16.74
N ASP A 46 -11.84 -2.68 -17.82
CA ASP A 46 -12.54 -1.83 -18.80
C ASP A 46 -13.78 -2.48 -19.45
N THR A 47 -14.06 -3.76 -19.15
CA THR A 47 -15.19 -4.51 -19.71
C THR A 47 -16.47 -4.44 -18.88
N LEU A 48 -16.44 -4.03 -17.61
CA LEU A 48 -17.64 -3.96 -16.77
C LEU A 48 -17.62 -2.71 -15.87
N SER A 49 -18.06 -1.59 -16.46
CA SER A 49 -18.56 -0.42 -15.73
C SER A 49 -19.54 -0.87 -14.66
N ARG A 50 -19.08 -1.01 -13.41
CA ARG A 50 -19.82 -0.77 -12.13
C ARG A 50 -19.17 -1.31 -10.85
N SER A 51 -18.00 -1.94 -10.86
CA SER A 51 -17.42 -2.39 -9.60
C SER A 51 -15.90 -2.43 -9.64
N CYS A 52 -15.26 -1.31 -9.28
CA CYS A 52 -13.87 -1.36 -8.83
C CYS A 52 -13.85 -2.17 -7.52
N VAL A 53 -13.29 -3.38 -7.56
CA VAL A 53 -13.15 -4.21 -6.36
C VAL A 53 -12.03 -3.62 -5.50
N LEU A 54 -12.34 -3.42 -4.21
CA LEU A 54 -11.39 -3.09 -3.14
C LEU A 54 -10.73 -4.36 -2.63
#